data_AF-A0A0M1JTM2-F1
#
_entry.id   AF-A0A0M1JTM2-F1
#
_cell.length_a   1.000
_cell.length_b   1.000
_cell.length_c   1.000
_cell.angle_alpha   90.00
_cell.angle_beta   90.00
_cell.angle_gamma   90.00
#
_symmetry.space_group_name_H-M   'P 1'
#
loop_
_entity.id
_entity.type
_entity.pdbx_description
1 polymer ?
#
loop_
_entity_poly.entity_id
_entity_poly.type
_entity_poly.pdbx_seq_one_letter_code
_entity_poly.pdbx_strand_id
1 'polypeptide(L)'
;MESKRGRITKLGHTAKVNGVQFSADGQKIISASADKSIIIWTLDLDKLAILQRLNINDLMGQACDWVADYLNYNPFVTERDRQICEGITTDG
;
A
#
# COMPACT_ATOMS: atom_id res chain seq x y z
N MET A 1 30.45 0.51 19.52
CA MET A 1 29.08 0.24 19.01
C MET A 1 28.29 1.54 19.14
N GLU A 2 28.16 2.30 18.05
CA GLU A 2 27.34 3.52 18.07
C GLU A 2 25.88 3.16 17.76
N SER A 3 24.99 3.50 18.70
CA SER A 3 23.55 3.43 18.51
C SER A 3 23.14 4.45 17.45
N LYS A 4 22.65 3.99 16.29
CA LYS A 4 21.96 4.86 15.31
C LYS A 4 20.74 5.49 15.97
N ARG A 5 20.89 6.71 16.48
CA ARG A 5 19.78 7.54 16.93
C ARG A 5 19.04 8.02 15.68
N GLY A 6 17.83 7.52 15.46
CA GLY A 6 16.98 7.96 14.36
C GLY A 6 16.90 9.48 14.31
N ARG A 7 17.12 10.04 13.11
CA ARG A 7 17.07 11.49 12.88
C ARG A 7 15.62 11.94 13.01
N ILE A 8 15.26 12.55 14.14
CA ILE A 8 13.96 13.22 14.29
C ILE A 8 14.05 14.51 13.47
N THR A 9 13.52 14.48 12.26
CA THR A 9 13.49 15.66 11.38
C THR A 9 12.64 16.73 12.06
N LYS A 10 13.16 17.97 12.08
CA LYS A 10 12.61 19.19 12.70
C LYS A 10 11.30 19.69 12.03
N LEU A 11 10.42 18.79 11.62
CA LEU A 11 9.18 19.06 10.87
C LEU A 11 7.93 19.03 11.74
N GLY A 12 8.05 18.89 13.07
CA GLY A 12 6.92 18.76 13.98
C GLY A 12 7.07 19.59 15.25
N HIS A 13 6.47 19.08 16.33
CA HIS A 13 6.44 19.73 17.64
C HIS A 13 7.83 20.08 18.19
N THR A 14 7.93 21.23 18.84
CA THR A 14 9.18 21.75 19.45
C THR A 14 9.32 21.36 20.92
N ALA A 15 8.29 20.75 21.50
CA ALA A 15 8.31 20.18 22.85
C ALA A 15 7.63 18.80 22.89
N LYS A 16 7.45 18.25 24.10
CA LYS A 16 6.87 16.91 24.30
C LYS A 16 5.45 16.83 23.73
N VAL A 17 5.21 15.82 22.92
CA VAL A 17 3.87 15.41 22.50
C VAL A 17 3.19 14.71 23.67
N ASN A 18 2.01 15.20 24.07
CA ASN A 18 1.26 14.69 25.22
C ASN A 18 0.09 13.79 24.78
N GLY A 19 -0.33 13.87 23.51
CA GLY A 19 -1.43 13.06 22.99
C GLY A 19 -1.40 12.95 21.47
N VAL A 20 -1.91 11.83 20.98
CA VAL A 20 -2.10 11.55 19.54
C VAL A 20 -3.44 10.85 19.34
N GLN A 21 -4.16 11.21 18.29
CA GLN A 21 -5.44 10.60 17.94
C GLN A 21 -5.60 10.51 16.42
N PHE A 22 -6.24 9.44 15.95
CA PHE A 22 -6.70 9.32 14.57
C PHE A 22 -8.07 9.98 14.40
N SER A 23 -8.29 10.65 13.27
CA SER A 23 -9.65 11.01 12.87
C SER A 23 -10.47 9.74 12.57
N ALA A 24 -11.79 9.82 12.73
CA ALA A 24 -12.68 8.67 12.54
C ALA A 24 -12.64 8.09 11.11
N ASP A 25 -12.33 8.95 10.12
CA ASP A 25 -12.16 8.56 8.71
C ASP A 25 -10.77 7.96 8.40
N GLY A 26 -9.85 7.92 9.37
CA GLY A 26 -8.49 7.41 9.19
C GLY A 26 -7.59 8.28 8.29
N GLN A 27 -8.05 9.43 7.83
CA GLN A 27 -7.30 10.27 6.89
C GLN A 27 -6.35 11.26 7.57
N LYS A 28 -6.46 11.43 8.90
CA LYS A 28 -5.68 12.42 9.64
C LYS A 28 -5.17 11.87 10.96
N ILE A 29 -3.99 12.34 11.34
CA ILE A 29 -3.44 12.18 12.69
C ILE A 29 -3.42 13.56 13.34
N ILE A 30 -3.93 13.66 14.56
CA ILE A 30 -3.92 14.88 15.37
C ILE A 30 -2.95 14.67 16.53
N SER A 31 -1.96 15.56 16.68
CA SER A 31 -1.02 15.53 17.79
C SER A 31 -1.08 16.83 18.61
N ALA A 32 -1.07 16.70 19.94
CA ALA A 32 -1.08 17.81 20.88
C ALA A 32 0.20 17.83 21.73
N SER A 33 0.79 19.01 21.93
CA SER A 33 2.11 19.15 22.53
C SER A 33 2.19 20.23 23.62
N ALA A 34 3.19 20.08 24.48
CA ALA A 34 3.57 21.07 25.49
C ALA A 34 4.09 22.39 24.87
N ASP A 35 4.38 22.41 23.56
CA ASP A 35 4.73 23.64 22.82
C ASP A 35 3.51 24.54 22.55
N LYS A 36 2.35 24.19 23.11
CA LYS A 36 1.07 24.90 22.98
C LYS A 36 0.49 24.86 21.57
N SER A 37 0.90 23.89 20.75
CA SER A 37 0.33 23.67 19.42
C SER A 37 -0.37 22.32 19.29
N ILE A 38 -1.30 22.27 18.33
CA ILE A 38 -1.88 21.06 17.78
C ILE A 38 -1.47 21.01 16.32
N ILE A 39 -0.96 19.86 15.86
CA ILE A 39 -0.65 19.64 14.44
C ILE A 39 -1.62 18.59 13.89
N ILE A 40 -2.18 18.88 12.71
CA ILE A 40 -3.00 17.95 11.94
C ILE A 40 -2.17 17.46 10.76
N TRP A 41 -1.90 16.16 10.73
CA TRP A 41 -1.18 15.48 9.66
C TRP A 41 -2.19 14.82 8.73
N THR A 42 -2.30 15.29 7.50
CA THR A 42 -3.09 14.61 6.46
C THR A 42 -2.30 13.42 5.93
N LEU A 43 -2.92 12.24 5.94
CA LEU A 43 -2.36 11.04 5.35
C LEU A 43 -2.71 11.01 3.87
N ASP A 44 -1.70 11.10 3.02
CA ASP A 44 -1.82 10.86 1.59
C ASP A 44 -1.83 9.34 1.35
N LEU A 45 -2.96 8.72 1.69
CA LEU A 45 -3.14 7.26 1.59
C LEU A 45 -3.10 6.79 0.13
N ASP A 46 -3.48 7.65 -0.81
CA ASP A 46 -3.42 7.37 -2.25
C ASP A 46 -1.97 7.20 -2.71
N LYS A 47 -1.03 8.05 -2.23
CA LYS A 47 0.41 7.83 -2.47
C LYS A 47 0.98 6.61 -1.77
N LEU A 48 0.36 6.18 -0.68
CA LEU A 48 0.86 5.03 0.09
C LEU A 48 0.48 3.70 -0.56
N ALA A 49 -0.47 3.62 -1.49
CA ALA A 49 -0.77 2.46 -2.36
C ALA A 49 -0.86 1.07 -1.68
N ILE A 50 -0.85 0.98 -0.35
CA ILE A 50 -0.82 -0.29 0.38
C ILE A 50 -2.20 -0.94 0.42
N LEU A 51 -3.26 -0.16 0.18
CA LEU A 51 -4.64 -0.61 0.35
C LEU A 51 -5.51 -0.51 -0.91
N GLN A 52 -5.03 0.12 -1.99
CA GLN A 52 -5.77 0.29 -3.26
C GLN A 52 -5.30 -0.64 -4.39
N ARG A 53 -4.23 -1.42 -4.19
CA ARG A 53 -3.69 -2.34 -5.21
C ARG A 53 -4.43 -3.67 -5.34
N LEU A 54 -5.49 -3.89 -4.57
CA LEU A 54 -6.33 -5.08 -4.74
C LEU A 54 -7.45 -4.76 -5.73
N ASN A 55 -7.09 -4.34 -6.94
CA ASN A 55 -8.01 -4.40 -8.06
C ASN A 55 -8.11 -5.87 -8.50
N ILE A 56 -9.34 -6.36 -8.67
CA ILE A 56 -9.56 -7.74 -9.11
C ILE A 56 -8.92 -7.99 -10.49
N ASN A 57 -8.87 -6.98 -11.36
CA ASN A 57 -8.21 -7.09 -12.67
C ASN A 57 -6.69 -7.34 -12.51
N ASP A 58 -6.05 -6.63 -11.58
CA ASP A 58 -4.61 -6.78 -11.33
C ASP A 58 -4.28 -8.13 -10.70
N LEU A 59 -5.17 -8.62 -9.82
CA LEU A 59 -5.03 -9.95 -9.24
C LEU A 59 -5.19 -11.04 -10.30
N MET A 60 -6.17 -10.90 -11.19
CA MET A 60 -6.39 -11.86 -12.27
C MET A 60 -5.22 -11.85 -13.27
N GLY A 61 -4.66 -10.68 -13.59
CA GLY A 61 -3.47 -10.58 -14.43
C GLY A 61 -2.26 -11.29 -13.80
N GLN A 62 -1.99 -11.05 -12.51
CA GLN A 62 -0.91 -11.74 -11.78
C GLN A 62 -1.10 -13.26 -11.74
N ALA A 63 -2.33 -13.73 -11.56
CA ALA A 63 -2.62 -15.16 -11.59
C ALA A 63 -2.35 -15.77 -12.97
N CYS A 64 -2.63 -15.01 -14.04
CA CYS A 64 -2.33 -15.41 -15.41
C CYS A 64 -0.82 -15.49 -15.68
N ASP A 65 -0.03 -14.55 -15.16
CA ASP A 65 1.43 -14.61 -15.27
C ASP A 65 2.01 -15.89 -14.63
N TRP A 66 1.44 -16.34 -13.51
CA TRP A 66 1.93 -17.53 -12.80
C TRP A 66 1.64 -18.84 -13.54
N VAL A 67 0.46 -18.94 -14.16
CA VAL A 67 0.03 -20.17 -14.83
C VAL A 67 0.49 -20.23 -16.28
N ALA A 68 1.05 -19.14 -16.83
CA ALA A 68 1.45 -19.03 -18.24
C ALA A 68 2.33 -20.19 -18.71
N ASP A 69 3.40 -20.52 -17.97
CA ASP A 69 4.29 -21.63 -18.35
C ASP A 69 3.56 -22.97 -18.35
N TYR A 70 2.71 -23.22 -17.36
CA TYR A 70 1.93 -24.45 -17.31
C TYR A 70 0.97 -24.56 -18.51
N LEU A 71 0.26 -23.47 -18.84
CA LEU A 71 -0.64 -23.43 -20.00
C LEU A 71 0.09 -23.53 -21.33
N ASN A 72 1.33 -23.03 -21.44
CA ASN A 72 2.11 -23.07 -22.67
C ASN A 72 2.77 -24.43 -22.92
N TYR A 73 3.28 -25.08 -21.86
CA TYR A 73 4.15 -26.24 -22.02
C TYR A 73 3.50 -27.58 -21.69
N ASN A 74 2.40 -27.61 -20.94
CA ASN A 74 1.77 -28.88 -20.60
C ASN A 74 1.02 -29.48 -21.82
N PRO A 75 1.40 -30.67 -22.31
CA PRO A 75 0.75 -31.29 -23.47
C PRO A 75 -0.66 -31.82 -23.17
N PHE A 76 -1.05 -31.92 -21.89
CA PHE A 76 -2.35 -32.46 -21.46
C PHE A 76 -3.42 -31.37 -21.23
N VAL A 77 -3.07 -30.09 -21.38
CA VAL A 77 -4.04 -28.98 -21.29
C VAL A 77 -4.79 -28.86 -22.61
N THR A 78 -6.11 -28.74 -22.53
CA THR A 78 -6.97 -28.60 -23.71
C THR A 78 -6.82 -27.21 -24.33
N GLU A 79 -7.06 -27.08 -25.64
CA GLU A 79 -7.01 -25.76 -26.30
C GLU A 79 -7.94 -24.72 -25.67
N ARG A 80 -9.11 -25.16 -25.18
CA ARG A 80 -10.03 -24.26 -24.47
C ARG A 80 -9.40 -23.69 -23.20
N ASP A 81 -8.71 -24.53 -22.44
CA ASP A 81 -8.14 -24.12 -21.15
C ASP A 81 -6.88 -23.26 -21.32
N ARG A 82 -6.19 -23.36 -22.47
CA ARG A 82 -5.08 -22.46 -22.82
C ARG A 82 -5.53 -21.00 -22.96
N GLN A 83 -6.80 -20.77 -23.25
CA GLN A 83 -7.39 -19.46 -23.50
C GLN A 83 -7.98 -18.79 -22.25
N ILE A 84 -7.87 -19.41 -21.06
CA ILE A 84 -8.48 -18.88 -19.82
C ILE A 84 -7.99 -17.47 -19.46
N CYS A 85 -6.79 -17.09 -19.93
CA CYS A 85 -6.22 -15.77 -19.70
C CYS A 85 -6.49 -14.75 -20.82
N GLU A 86 -7.17 -15.14 -21.91
CA GLU A 86 -7.53 -14.21 -22.97
C GLU A 86 -8.49 -13.13 -22.42
N GLY A 87 -8.14 -11.85 -22.62
CA GLY A 87 -8.96 -10.71 -22.18
C GLY A 87 -8.75 -10.28 -20.72
N ILE A 88 -7.85 -10.92 -19.98
CA ILE A 88 -7.44 -10.47 -18.65
C ILE A 88 -6.23 -9.53 -18.82
N THR A 89 -6.45 -8.22 -18.69
CA THR A 89 -5.39 -7.21 -18.70
C THR A 89 -5.31 -6.50 -17.34
N THR A 90 -4.11 -6.33 -16.81
CA THR A 90 -3.89 -5.46 -15.64
C THR A 90 -4.14 -4.00 -16.02
N ASP A 91 -4.87 -3.26 -15.18
CA ASP A 91 -4.98 -1.81 -15.36
C ASP A 91 -3.68 -1.22 -14.77
N GLY A 92 -2.82 -0.70 -15.64
CA GLY A 92 -1.45 -0.26 -15.28
C GLY A 92 -1.39 0.85 -14.23
#